data_AF-A0A0S2S9C2-F1
#
_entry.id   AF-A0A0S2S9C2-F1
#
_cell.length_a   1.000
_cell.length_b   1.000
_cell.length_c   1.000
_cell.angle_alpha   90.00
_cell.angle_beta   90.00
_cell.angle_gamma   90.00
#
_symmetry.space_group_name_H-M   'P 1'
#
loop_
_entity.id
_entity.type
_entity.pdbx_description
1 polymer ?
#
loop_
_entity_poly.entity_id
_entity_poly.type
_entity_poly.pdbx_seq_one_letter_code
_entity_poly.pdbx_strand_id
1 'polypeptide(L)'
;MSKGSVFVSVACTALLLAVTVGCTTNPVEKHADAAPPSGASAGKPKQTAANTQHTRQSKEELVLSFYKDSSLSDEAKVRHMTDHLAGIQWGKMNEINEHLSLEIIEYLYRQRAFIPSESFPNVIRASEGLDGALSESYAGLMGDLFTRDRTAMTRALANMDKTNRTQGIGSIGYALSYREPKEVKKEIQQWQAGQKLTTAEKDVIRALFVKLDNPY
;
A
#
# COMPACT_ATOMS: atom_id res chain seq x y z
N MET A 1 -12.58 27.35 51.06
CA MET A 1 -12.16 26.22 51.92
C MET A 1 -12.29 24.96 51.08
N SER A 2 -11.17 24.43 50.56
CA SER A 2 -10.58 23.10 50.88
C SER A 2 -11.53 21.93 50.54
N LYS A 3 -11.21 20.97 49.68
CA LYS A 3 -10.01 20.09 49.57
C LYS A 3 -9.92 19.64 48.09
N GLY A 4 -8.77 19.49 47.44
CA GLY A 4 -7.55 18.82 47.86
C GLY A 4 -7.57 17.38 47.33
N SER A 5 -6.88 17.09 46.23
CA SER A 5 -6.45 15.74 45.87
C SER A 5 -4.98 15.77 45.45
N VAL A 6 -4.23 14.87 46.07
CA VAL A 6 -2.77 14.75 46.09
C VAL A 6 -2.34 13.65 45.13
N PHE A 7 -1.16 13.88 44.53
CA PHE A 7 -0.31 13.01 43.72
C PHE A 7 -0.23 11.54 44.14
N VAL A 8 -0.03 10.65 43.15
CA VAL A 8 0.86 9.49 43.30
C VAL A 8 1.77 9.38 42.07
N SER A 9 3.07 9.46 42.35
CA SER A 9 4.19 9.24 41.45
C SER A 9 4.47 7.73 41.32
N VAL A 10 4.76 7.26 40.11
CA VAL A 10 5.44 5.98 39.91
C VAL A 10 6.60 6.21 38.94
N ALA A 11 7.78 6.42 39.51
CA ALA A 11 9.05 6.31 38.81
C ALA A 11 9.39 4.80 38.71
N CYS A 12 9.54 4.29 37.48
CA CYS A 12 10.07 2.94 37.26
C CYS A 12 11.47 3.04 36.64
N THR A 13 12.41 2.51 37.40
CA THR A 13 13.86 2.44 37.23
C THR A 13 14.25 1.70 35.95
N ALA A 14 15.06 2.31 35.08
CA ALA A 14 15.75 1.61 34.00
C ALA A 14 17.12 1.10 34.50
N LEU A 15 17.28 -0.22 34.53
CA LEU A 15 18.52 -0.91 34.88
C LEU A 15 19.27 -1.28 33.58
N LEU A 16 20.54 -0.88 33.53
CA LEU A 16 21.51 -1.18 32.48
C LEU A 16 21.85 -2.67 32.43
N LEU A 17 21.98 -3.24 31.24
CA LEU A 17 22.90 -4.35 30.99
C LEU A 17 23.61 -4.16 29.64
N ALA A 18 24.93 -4.08 29.73
CA ALA A 18 25.86 -4.12 28.62
C ALA A 18 26.02 -5.55 28.11
N VAL A 19 26.17 -5.73 26.80
CA VAL A 19 26.68 -6.96 26.20
C VAL A 19 27.89 -6.62 25.35
N THR A 20 29.04 -7.11 25.77
CA THR A 20 30.28 -7.20 25.01
C THR A 20 30.19 -8.42 24.08
N VAL A 21 30.56 -8.25 22.81
CA VAL A 21 30.90 -9.38 21.93
C VAL A 21 32.28 -9.12 21.35
N GLY A 22 33.23 -9.93 21.79
CA GLY A 22 34.58 -10.00 21.26
C GLY A 22 34.68 -10.95 20.05
N CYS A 23 35.50 -10.49 19.10
CA CYS A 23 36.35 -11.17 18.12
C CYS A 23 36.12 -12.66 17.80
N THR A 24 36.00 -12.97 16.51
CA THR A 24 36.93 -13.91 15.84
C THR A 24 37.10 -13.53 14.36
N THR A 25 38.32 -13.17 13.95
CA THR A 25 38.78 -13.30 12.57
C THR A 25 39.99 -14.22 12.61
N ASN A 26 39.89 -15.36 11.91
CA ASN A 26 41.05 -16.20 11.66
C ASN A 26 41.41 -16.17 10.17
N PRO A 27 42.70 -16.33 9.84
CA PRO A 27 43.31 -15.85 8.62
C PRO A 27 43.43 -16.96 7.58
N VAL A 28 43.44 -16.62 6.28
CA VAL A 28 43.98 -17.50 5.23
C VAL A 28 44.75 -16.68 4.20
N GLU A 29 46.07 -16.88 4.28
CA GLU A 29 47.10 -16.96 3.23
C GLU A 29 46.95 -16.13 1.94
N LYS A 30 47.89 -15.18 1.77
CA LYS A 30 48.39 -14.74 0.47
C LYS A 30 49.71 -15.47 0.18
N HIS A 31 49.68 -16.44 -0.73
CA HIS A 31 50.88 -16.85 -1.46
C HIS A 31 50.79 -16.30 -2.89
N ALA A 32 51.77 -15.48 -3.24
CA ALA A 32 52.00 -14.98 -4.58
C ALA A 32 53.03 -15.90 -5.25
N ASP A 33 52.68 -16.48 -6.39
CA ASP A 33 53.62 -17.19 -7.26
C ASP A 33 53.92 -16.34 -8.51
N ALA A 34 55.19 -16.35 -8.91
CA ALA A 34 55.65 -15.92 -10.23
C ALA A 34 56.12 -17.15 -11.04
N ALA A 35 55.69 -17.18 -12.30
CA ALA A 35 55.60 -18.23 -13.33
C ALA A 35 56.94 -18.67 -14.02
N PRO A 36 56.94 -19.49 -15.12
CA PRO A 36 56.37 -20.84 -15.41
C PRO A 36 57.45 -21.74 -16.14
N PRO A 37 57.23 -22.84 -16.93
CA PRO A 37 56.36 -22.94 -18.14
C PRO A 37 55.73 -24.32 -18.51
N SER A 38 54.87 -24.26 -19.54
CA SER A 38 54.61 -25.25 -20.60
C SER A 38 53.67 -26.44 -20.34
N GLY A 39 52.58 -26.48 -21.11
CA GLY A 39 51.71 -27.65 -21.27
C GLY A 39 50.40 -27.31 -21.97
N ALA A 40 50.37 -27.44 -23.29
CA ALA A 40 49.17 -27.29 -24.11
C ALA A 40 48.20 -28.47 -23.85
N SER A 41 46.93 -28.18 -23.56
CA SER A 41 45.82 -29.09 -23.91
C SER A 41 44.49 -28.34 -23.88
N ALA A 42 43.68 -28.60 -24.90
CA ALA A 42 42.39 -27.99 -25.18
C ALA A 42 41.36 -28.28 -24.08
N GLY A 43 40.77 -27.21 -23.54
CA GLY A 43 39.57 -27.28 -22.71
C GLY A 43 38.84 -25.95 -22.80
N LYS A 44 37.71 -25.93 -23.50
CA LYS A 44 36.78 -24.78 -23.49
C LYS A 44 36.51 -24.38 -22.03
N PRO A 45 36.68 -23.10 -21.64
CA PRO A 45 36.14 -22.65 -20.37
C PRO A 45 34.62 -22.69 -20.53
N LYS A 46 33.96 -23.65 -19.88
CA LYS A 46 32.57 -23.45 -19.45
C LYS A 46 32.62 -22.24 -18.52
N GLN A 47 32.37 -21.05 -19.07
CA GLN A 47 31.86 -19.95 -18.29
C GLN A 47 30.58 -20.46 -17.64
N THR A 48 30.68 -20.92 -16.40
CA THR A 48 29.58 -20.85 -15.46
C THR A 48 29.27 -19.37 -15.36
N ALA A 49 28.38 -18.90 -16.23
CA ALA A 49 27.58 -17.73 -15.95
C ALA A 49 26.87 -18.06 -14.63
N ALA A 50 27.48 -17.67 -13.52
CA ALA A 50 26.77 -17.43 -12.29
C ALA A 50 25.75 -16.35 -12.66
N ASN A 51 24.58 -16.82 -13.09
CA ASN A 51 23.42 -16.02 -13.36
C ASN A 51 23.04 -15.48 -11.98
N THR A 52 23.61 -14.34 -11.60
CA THR A 52 23.12 -13.50 -10.50
C THR A 52 21.77 -12.98 -10.97
N GLN A 53 20.80 -13.87 -10.95
CA GLN A 53 19.39 -13.58 -10.99
C GLN A 53 19.13 -12.90 -9.65
N HIS A 54 19.43 -11.61 -9.57
CA HIS A 54 18.79 -10.75 -8.60
C HIS A 54 17.30 -10.87 -8.89
N THR A 55 16.63 -11.76 -8.16
CA THR A 55 15.19 -11.90 -8.20
C THR A 55 14.65 -10.54 -7.78
N ARG A 56 14.24 -9.73 -8.77
CA ARG A 56 13.62 -8.45 -8.51
C ARG A 56 12.38 -8.74 -7.66
N GLN A 57 12.38 -8.23 -6.44
CA GLN A 57 11.24 -8.36 -5.53
C GLN A 57 9.97 -7.90 -6.26
N SER A 58 8.93 -8.72 -6.20
CA SER A 58 7.61 -8.38 -6.72
C SER A 58 6.98 -7.24 -5.92
N LYS A 59 5.95 -6.60 -6.46
CA LYS A 59 5.24 -5.53 -5.73
C LYS A 59 4.52 -6.08 -4.51
N GLU A 60 3.97 -7.29 -4.63
CA GLU A 60 3.28 -8.02 -3.57
C GLU A 60 4.24 -8.31 -2.41
N GLU A 61 5.43 -8.84 -2.70
CA GLU A 61 6.46 -9.07 -1.68
C GLU A 61 6.94 -7.77 -1.02
N LEU A 62 7.01 -6.68 -1.78
CA LEU A 62 7.43 -5.38 -1.25
C LEU A 62 6.37 -4.79 -0.29
N VAL A 63 5.10 -4.77 -0.68
CA VAL A 63 4.00 -4.32 0.19
C VAL A 63 3.89 -5.21 1.43
N LEU A 64 4.05 -6.53 1.26
CA LEU A 64 4.09 -7.46 2.38
C LEU A 64 5.24 -7.16 3.35
N SER A 65 6.42 -6.82 2.84
CA SER A 65 7.58 -6.49 3.67
C SER A 65 7.31 -5.27 4.56
N PHE A 66 6.70 -4.21 4.02
CA PHE A 66 6.32 -3.04 4.81
C PHE A 66 5.23 -3.35 5.84
N TYR A 67 4.22 -4.14 5.46
CA TYR A 67 3.17 -4.55 6.38
C TYR A 67 3.72 -5.30 7.61
N LYS A 68 4.66 -6.23 7.37
CA LYS A 68 5.27 -7.08 8.41
C LYS A 68 6.38 -6.40 9.22
N ASP A 69 6.93 -5.28 8.76
CA ASP A 69 8.04 -4.62 9.44
C ASP A 69 7.61 -4.01 10.78
N SER A 70 7.92 -4.69 11.89
CA SER A 70 7.56 -4.23 13.24
C SER A 70 8.34 -3.00 13.70
N SER A 71 9.37 -2.56 12.97
CA SER A 71 10.12 -1.34 13.29
C SER A 71 9.44 -0.07 12.80
N LEU A 72 8.50 -0.19 11.86
CA LEU A 72 7.76 0.94 11.30
C LEU A 72 6.50 1.26 12.12
N SER A 73 6.20 2.55 12.28
CA SER A 73 4.90 3.02 12.79
C SER A 73 3.78 2.74 11.79
N ASP A 74 2.52 2.71 12.25
CA ASP A 74 1.38 2.50 11.36
C ASP A 74 1.32 3.53 10.21
N GLU A 75 1.60 4.80 10.51
CA GLU A 75 1.66 5.83 9.48
C GLU A 75 2.75 5.54 8.43
N ALA A 76 3.95 5.16 8.87
CA ALA A 76 5.05 4.83 7.96
C ALA A 76 4.72 3.60 7.11
N LYS A 77 4.14 2.55 7.71
CA LYS A 77 3.67 1.37 6.98
C LYS A 77 2.68 1.74 5.89
N VAL A 78 1.62 2.47 6.25
CA VAL A 78 0.57 2.87 5.31
C VAL A 78 1.15 3.70 4.16
N ARG A 79 2.01 4.68 4.45
CA ARG A 79 2.68 5.48 3.43
C ARG A 79 3.47 4.59 2.46
N HIS A 80 4.41 3.78 2.99
CA HIS A 80 5.22 2.89 2.16
C HIS A 80 4.38 1.89 1.34
N MET A 81 3.34 1.31 1.94
CA MET A 81 2.43 0.40 1.23
C MET A 81 1.72 1.13 0.09
N THR A 82 1.07 2.27 0.38
CA THR A 82 0.27 3.01 -0.62
C THR A 82 1.10 3.56 -1.78
N ASP A 83 2.38 3.89 -1.56
CA ASP A 83 3.30 4.31 -2.61
C ASP A 83 3.59 3.19 -3.62
N HIS A 84 3.43 1.93 -3.22
CA HIS A 84 3.75 0.74 -4.02
C HIS A 84 2.53 -0.08 -4.45
N LEU A 85 1.32 0.34 -4.06
CA LEU A 85 0.07 -0.37 -4.38
C LEU A 85 -0.24 -0.40 -5.88
N ALA A 86 0.16 0.62 -6.65
CA ALA A 86 -0.23 0.73 -8.05
C ALA A 86 0.16 -0.52 -8.85
N GLY A 87 -0.82 -1.24 -9.41
CA GLY A 87 -0.61 -2.47 -10.17
C GLY A 87 -0.30 -3.72 -9.35
N ILE A 88 -0.62 -3.73 -8.05
CA ILE A 88 -0.68 -4.96 -7.26
C ILE A 88 -1.74 -5.92 -7.81
N GLN A 89 -1.44 -7.20 -7.74
CA GLN A 89 -2.36 -8.31 -7.99
C GLN A 89 -2.78 -8.94 -6.66
N TRP A 90 -3.96 -8.62 -6.15
CA TRP A 90 -4.40 -9.13 -4.84
C TRP A 90 -4.50 -10.66 -4.79
N GLY A 91 -4.90 -11.29 -5.90
CA GLY A 91 -4.88 -12.75 -6.04
C GLY A 91 -3.49 -13.36 -5.84
N LYS A 92 -2.43 -12.73 -6.35
CA LYS A 92 -1.04 -13.19 -6.16
C LYS A 92 -0.55 -13.04 -4.72
N MET A 93 -1.04 -12.02 -4.00
CA MET A 93 -0.74 -11.88 -2.57
C MET A 93 -1.23 -13.10 -1.79
N ASN A 94 -2.39 -13.66 -2.17
CA ASN A 94 -2.93 -14.87 -1.54
C ASN A 94 -2.18 -16.15 -1.92
N GLU A 95 -1.44 -16.17 -3.04
CA GLU A 95 -0.56 -17.29 -3.39
C GLU A 95 0.65 -17.36 -2.43
N ILE A 96 1.05 -16.24 -1.81
CA ILE A 96 2.13 -16.18 -0.82
C ILE A 96 1.65 -16.72 0.53
N ASN A 97 0.47 -16.29 0.96
CA ASN A 97 -0.20 -16.78 2.16
C ASN A 97 -1.71 -16.60 2.02
N GLU A 98 -2.48 -17.63 2.36
CA GLU A 98 -3.94 -17.60 2.28
C GLU A 98 -4.50 -16.42 3.11
N HIS A 99 -5.51 -15.73 2.57
CA HIS A 99 -6.18 -14.56 3.16
C HIS A 99 -5.34 -13.28 3.36
N LEU A 100 -4.06 -13.27 3.00
CA LEU A 100 -3.17 -12.13 3.26
C LEU A 100 -3.61 -10.82 2.57
N SER A 101 -4.20 -10.90 1.38
CA SER A 101 -4.75 -9.71 0.71
C SER A 101 -5.87 -9.06 1.53
N LEU A 102 -6.76 -9.83 2.13
CA LEU A 102 -7.85 -9.31 2.95
C LEU A 102 -7.30 -8.63 4.20
N GLU A 103 -6.35 -9.27 4.90
CA GLU A 103 -5.71 -8.69 6.08
C GLU A 103 -5.06 -7.34 5.79
N ILE A 104 -4.37 -7.23 4.64
CA ILE A 104 -3.72 -6.00 4.19
C ILE A 104 -4.75 -4.92 3.84
N ILE A 105 -5.80 -5.26 3.08
CA ILE A 105 -6.86 -4.32 2.71
C ILE A 105 -7.58 -3.81 3.96
N GLU A 106 -7.91 -4.69 4.91
CA GLU A 106 -8.53 -4.30 6.17
C GLU A 106 -7.62 -3.45 7.05
N TYR A 107 -6.31 -3.75 7.07
CA TYR A 107 -5.34 -2.91 7.76
C TYR A 107 -5.31 -1.50 7.17
N LEU A 108 -5.25 -1.38 5.84
CA LEU A 108 -5.32 -0.09 5.14
C LEU A 108 -6.65 0.63 5.44
N TYR A 109 -7.77 -0.09 5.50
CA TYR A 109 -9.06 0.47 5.89
C TYR A 109 -9.07 1.00 7.33
N ARG A 110 -8.61 0.21 8.30
CA ARG A 110 -8.51 0.66 9.71
C ARG A 110 -7.62 1.89 9.85
N GLN A 111 -6.52 1.94 9.09
CA GLN A 111 -5.51 3.00 9.14
C GLN A 111 -5.68 4.08 8.05
N ARG A 112 -6.85 4.13 7.39
CA ARG A 112 -7.10 4.99 6.22
C ARG A 112 -6.86 6.48 6.45
N ALA A 113 -6.89 6.95 7.70
CA ALA A 113 -6.54 8.32 8.06
C ALA A 113 -5.09 8.68 7.66
N PHE A 114 -4.18 7.71 7.62
CA PHE A 114 -2.78 7.90 7.25
C PHE A 114 -2.50 7.79 5.74
N ILE A 115 -3.48 7.39 4.93
CA ILE A 115 -3.32 7.35 3.46
C ILE A 115 -3.40 8.80 2.97
N PRO A 116 -2.34 9.39 2.42
CA PRO A 116 -2.40 10.79 2.03
C PRO A 116 -3.09 10.94 0.67
N SER A 117 -3.73 12.08 0.42
CA SER A 117 -4.58 12.28 -0.77
C SER A 117 -3.81 12.17 -2.10
N GLU A 118 -2.51 12.49 -2.09
CA GLU A 118 -1.60 12.32 -3.22
C GLU A 118 -1.37 10.85 -3.62
N SER A 119 -1.62 9.89 -2.71
CA SER A 119 -1.48 8.45 -2.99
C SER A 119 -2.77 7.82 -3.52
N PHE A 120 -3.89 8.55 -3.59
CA PHE A 120 -5.15 8.05 -4.17
C PHE A 120 -4.99 7.45 -5.58
N PRO A 121 -4.18 8.02 -6.49
CA PRO A 121 -3.91 7.39 -7.78
C PRO A 121 -3.36 5.96 -7.69
N ASN A 122 -2.56 5.66 -6.67
CA ASN A 122 -2.00 4.33 -6.48
C ASN A 122 -3.03 3.36 -5.92
N VAL A 123 -3.88 3.82 -5.00
CA VAL A 123 -5.01 3.05 -4.48
C VAL A 123 -5.99 2.71 -5.60
N ILE A 124 -6.37 3.69 -6.45
CA ILE A 124 -7.28 3.42 -7.58
C ILE A 124 -6.71 2.33 -8.52
N ARG A 125 -5.40 2.35 -8.78
CA ARG A 125 -4.70 1.37 -9.64
C ARG A 125 -4.44 0.01 -8.96
N ALA A 126 -4.87 -0.17 -7.73
CA ALA A 126 -4.73 -1.42 -6.99
C ALA A 126 -6.08 -2.13 -6.89
N SER A 127 -6.76 -2.28 -8.02
CA SER A 127 -8.08 -2.92 -8.13
C SER A 127 -8.03 -4.28 -8.84
N GLU A 128 -6.85 -4.73 -9.29
CA GLU A 128 -6.69 -6.00 -10.00
C GLU A 128 -6.64 -7.20 -9.04
N GLY A 129 -7.36 -8.27 -9.39
CA GLY A 129 -7.40 -9.51 -8.61
C GLY A 129 -8.23 -9.43 -7.32
N LEU A 130 -9.10 -8.44 -7.18
CA LEU A 130 -10.11 -8.41 -6.11
C LEU A 130 -11.20 -9.45 -6.42
N ASP A 131 -11.38 -10.44 -5.55
CA ASP A 131 -12.53 -11.35 -5.56
C ASP A 131 -13.64 -10.84 -4.63
N GLY A 132 -14.77 -11.56 -4.50
CA GLY A 132 -15.97 -11.10 -3.81
C GLY A 132 -15.71 -10.35 -2.49
N ALA A 133 -15.13 -11.03 -1.49
CA ALA A 133 -14.88 -10.43 -0.17
C ALA A 133 -13.83 -9.30 -0.22
N LEU A 134 -12.80 -9.45 -1.06
CA LEU A 134 -11.79 -8.40 -1.23
C LEU A 134 -12.41 -7.14 -1.84
N SER A 135 -13.31 -7.30 -2.81
CA SER A 135 -13.99 -6.21 -3.51
C SER A 135 -14.84 -5.39 -2.55
N GLU A 136 -15.57 -6.03 -1.63
CA GLU A 136 -16.38 -5.34 -0.62
C GLU A 136 -15.52 -4.52 0.35
N SER A 137 -14.48 -5.12 0.92
CA SER A 137 -13.54 -4.44 1.82
C SER A 137 -12.82 -3.29 1.10
N TYR A 138 -12.42 -3.50 -0.15
CA TYR A 138 -11.76 -2.47 -0.95
C TYR A 138 -12.70 -1.33 -1.31
N ALA A 139 -13.98 -1.62 -1.59
CA ALA A 139 -15.00 -0.61 -1.82
C ALA A 139 -15.18 0.28 -0.57
N GLY A 140 -15.25 -0.32 0.62
CA GLY A 140 -15.32 0.43 1.88
C GLY A 140 -14.17 1.42 2.05
N LEU A 141 -12.93 0.99 1.77
CA LEU A 141 -11.76 1.86 1.73
C LEU A 141 -11.93 3.01 0.73
N MET A 142 -12.30 2.70 -0.52
CA MET A 142 -12.48 3.70 -1.57
C MET A 142 -13.57 4.73 -1.23
N GLY A 143 -14.69 4.29 -0.66
CA GLY A 143 -15.80 5.17 -0.25
C GLY A 143 -15.41 6.14 0.87
N ASP A 144 -14.67 5.67 1.87
CA ASP A 144 -14.21 6.52 2.97
C ASP A 144 -13.14 7.52 2.52
N LEU A 145 -12.21 7.10 1.65
CA LEU A 145 -11.23 8.01 1.07
C LEU A 145 -11.88 9.09 0.20
N PHE A 146 -12.89 8.73 -0.62
CA PHE A 146 -13.69 9.69 -1.37
C PHE A 146 -14.41 10.66 -0.44
N THR A 147 -15.05 10.18 0.62
CA THR A 147 -15.81 11.01 1.56
C THR A 147 -14.90 11.99 2.30
N ARG A 148 -13.68 11.56 2.65
CA ARG A 148 -12.68 12.39 3.32
C ARG A 148 -12.15 13.51 2.44
N ASP A 149 -11.79 13.23 1.19
CA ASP A 149 -11.27 14.22 0.25
C ASP A 149 -11.83 14.01 -1.16
N ARG A 150 -13.07 14.48 -1.35
CA ARG A 150 -13.80 14.37 -2.61
C ARG A 150 -13.06 15.03 -3.76
N THR A 151 -12.37 16.14 -3.51
CA THR A 151 -11.65 16.90 -4.52
C THR A 151 -10.46 16.11 -5.05
N ALA A 152 -9.60 15.61 -4.16
CA ALA A 152 -8.44 14.84 -4.59
C ALA A 152 -8.84 13.53 -5.27
N MET A 153 -9.83 12.81 -4.73
CA MET A 153 -10.29 11.55 -5.32
C MET A 153 -10.94 11.76 -6.69
N THR A 154 -11.81 12.77 -6.84
CA THR A 154 -12.43 13.09 -8.14
C THR A 154 -11.38 13.44 -9.18
N ARG A 155 -10.38 14.24 -8.80
CA ARG A 155 -9.27 14.60 -9.70
C ARG A 155 -8.41 13.40 -10.07
N ALA A 156 -8.11 12.53 -9.10
CA ALA A 156 -7.36 11.31 -9.35
C ALA A 156 -8.09 10.41 -10.37
N LEU A 157 -9.39 10.17 -10.17
CA LEU A 157 -10.23 9.40 -11.11
C LEU A 157 -10.31 10.04 -12.50
N ALA A 158 -10.45 11.36 -12.57
CA ALA A 158 -10.52 12.09 -13.83
C ALA A 158 -9.26 11.93 -14.69
N ASN A 159 -8.11 11.70 -14.04
CA ASN A 159 -6.81 11.52 -14.68
C ASN A 159 -6.42 10.04 -14.91
N MET A 160 -7.30 9.08 -14.60
CA MET A 160 -7.07 7.66 -14.88
C MET A 160 -7.46 7.28 -16.30
N ASP A 161 -6.92 6.16 -16.79
CA ASP A 161 -7.47 5.46 -17.94
C ASP A 161 -8.90 4.97 -17.65
N LYS A 162 -9.61 4.59 -18.72
CA LYS A 162 -11.03 4.21 -18.64
C LYS A 162 -11.28 3.05 -17.68
N THR A 163 -10.41 2.04 -17.66
CA THR A 163 -10.60 0.84 -16.85
C THR A 163 -10.50 1.16 -15.36
N ASN A 164 -9.37 1.77 -14.95
CA ASN A 164 -9.14 2.16 -13.56
C ASN A 164 -10.18 3.18 -13.07
N ARG A 165 -10.59 4.12 -13.94
CA ARG A 165 -11.65 5.09 -13.62
C ARG A 165 -12.98 4.41 -13.37
N THR A 166 -13.40 3.50 -14.26
CA THR A 166 -14.69 2.80 -14.13
C THR A 166 -14.73 1.93 -12.88
N GLN A 167 -13.65 1.19 -12.60
CA GLN A 167 -13.54 0.37 -11.39
C GLN A 167 -13.58 1.22 -10.12
N GLY A 168 -12.78 2.29 -10.04
CA GLY A 168 -12.78 3.18 -8.88
C GLY A 168 -14.13 3.84 -8.62
N ILE A 169 -14.83 4.31 -9.67
CA ILE A 169 -16.19 4.84 -9.55
C ILE A 169 -17.17 3.75 -9.09
N GLY A 170 -17.02 2.52 -9.59
CA GLY A 170 -17.82 1.37 -9.16
C GLY A 170 -17.66 1.08 -7.66
N SER A 171 -16.42 0.98 -7.18
CA SER A 171 -16.11 0.76 -5.76
C SER A 171 -16.68 1.86 -4.87
N ILE A 172 -16.51 3.14 -5.25
CA ILE A 172 -17.08 4.26 -4.49
C ILE A 172 -18.61 4.22 -4.52
N GLY A 173 -19.21 3.98 -5.69
CA GLY A 173 -20.66 3.89 -5.86
C GLY A 173 -21.27 2.79 -4.99
N TYR A 174 -20.65 1.61 -4.98
CA TYR A 174 -21.05 0.49 -4.13
C TYR A 174 -20.98 0.87 -2.65
N ALA A 175 -19.85 1.41 -2.18
CA ALA A 175 -19.69 1.78 -0.78
C ALA A 175 -20.68 2.86 -0.32
N LEU A 176 -20.99 3.82 -1.19
CA LEU A 176 -21.96 4.86 -0.90
C LEU A 176 -23.42 4.38 -1.01
N SER A 177 -23.69 3.25 -1.67
CA SER A 177 -25.05 2.71 -1.87
C SER A 177 -25.69 2.17 -0.59
N TYR A 178 -24.89 1.91 0.46
CA TYR A 178 -25.40 1.59 1.80
C TYR A 178 -26.09 2.77 2.49
N ARG A 179 -26.00 3.98 1.91
CA ARG A 179 -26.69 5.19 2.35
C ARG A 179 -27.82 5.53 1.37
N GLU A 180 -28.80 6.31 1.82
CA GLU A 180 -29.91 6.74 0.95
C GLU A 180 -29.38 7.53 -0.27
N PRO A 181 -29.57 7.04 -1.52
CA PRO A 181 -28.92 7.61 -2.70
C PRO A 181 -29.27 9.09 -2.94
N LYS A 182 -30.49 9.51 -2.62
CA LYS A 182 -30.93 10.91 -2.76
C LYS A 182 -30.12 11.85 -1.87
N GLU A 183 -29.85 11.45 -0.63
CA GLU A 183 -29.06 12.26 0.30
C GLU A 183 -27.59 12.31 -0.13
N VAL A 184 -27.01 11.18 -0.55
CA VAL A 184 -25.63 11.16 -1.07
C VAL A 184 -25.47 12.06 -2.30
N LYS A 185 -26.40 12.00 -3.25
CA LYS A 185 -26.38 12.86 -4.44
C LYS A 185 -26.48 14.33 -4.08
N LYS A 186 -27.34 14.68 -3.13
CA LYS A 186 -27.51 16.05 -2.64
C LYS A 186 -26.22 16.56 -1.99
N GLU A 187 -25.56 15.77 -1.15
CA GLU A 187 -24.26 16.13 -0.55
C GLU A 187 -23.20 16.40 -1.62
N ILE A 188 -23.11 15.53 -2.63
CA ILE A 188 -22.15 15.71 -3.72
C ILE A 188 -22.49 16.96 -4.54
N GLN A 189 -23.77 17.22 -4.85
CA GLN A 189 -24.19 18.43 -5.56
C GLN A 189 -23.86 19.71 -4.78
N GLN A 190 -24.09 19.70 -3.47
CA GLN A 190 -23.73 20.83 -2.59
C GLN A 190 -22.22 21.07 -2.59
N TRP A 191 -21.43 20.01 -2.47
CA TRP A 191 -19.97 20.11 -2.60
C TRP A 191 -19.58 20.68 -3.97
N GLN A 192 -20.16 20.20 -5.08
CA GLN A 192 -19.85 20.66 -6.44
C GLN A 192 -20.12 22.15 -6.66
N ALA A 193 -21.15 22.72 -6.04
CA ALA A 193 -21.53 24.12 -6.23
C ALA A 193 -20.42 25.11 -5.84
N GLY A 194 -19.54 24.71 -4.90
CA GLY A 194 -18.38 25.50 -4.48
C GLY A 194 -17.09 25.24 -5.26
N GLN A 195 -17.10 24.36 -6.27
CA GLN A 195 -15.88 23.89 -6.94
C GLN A 195 -15.78 24.35 -8.40
N LYS A 196 -14.57 24.72 -8.82
CA LYS A 196 -14.26 24.92 -10.25
C LYS A 196 -13.78 23.60 -10.86
N LEU A 197 -14.74 22.76 -11.23
CA LEU A 197 -14.45 21.44 -11.83
C LEU A 197 -14.17 21.53 -13.33
N THR A 198 -13.20 20.76 -13.79
CA THR A 198 -12.93 20.47 -15.20
C THR A 198 -14.04 19.60 -15.81
N THR A 199 -14.06 19.48 -17.15
CA THR A 199 -15.00 18.58 -17.84
C THR A 199 -14.82 17.13 -17.40
N ALA A 200 -13.57 16.65 -17.30
CA ALA A 200 -13.28 15.28 -16.88
C ALA A 200 -13.73 15.00 -15.43
N GLU A 201 -13.53 15.94 -14.51
CA GLU A 201 -14.01 15.82 -13.12
C GLU A 201 -15.55 15.83 -13.06
N LYS A 202 -16.23 16.65 -13.87
CA LYS A 202 -17.71 16.63 -13.98
C LYS A 202 -18.22 15.29 -14.52
N ASP A 203 -17.53 14.70 -15.48
CA ASP A 203 -17.89 13.40 -16.05
C ASP A 203 -17.74 12.27 -15.03
N VAL A 204 -16.71 12.31 -14.17
CA VAL A 204 -16.56 11.39 -13.04
C VAL A 204 -17.78 11.46 -12.11
N ILE A 205 -18.20 12.67 -11.73
CA ILE A 205 -19.37 12.83 -10.84
C ILE A 205 -20.66 12.38 -11.52
N ARG A 206 -20.84 12.68 -12.81
CA ARG A 206 -22.01 12.20 -13.56
C ARG A 206 -22.06 10.67 -13.58
N ALA A 207 -20.94 10.01 -13.85
CA ALA A 207 -20.84 8.56 -13.82
C ALA A 207 -21.09 7.98 -12.42
N LEU A 208 -20.62 8.65 -11.37
CA LEU A 208 -20.91 8.27 -9.99
C LEU A 208 -22.41 8.37 -9.68
N PHE A 209 -23.11 9.41 -10.15
CA PHE A 209 -24.57 9.52 -9.95
C PHE A 209 -25.34 8.40 -10.64
N VAL A 210 -24.93 8.01 -11.84
CA VAL A 210 -25.49 6.84 -12.53
C VAL A 210 -25.24 5.58 -11.71
N LYS A 211 -24.04 5.44 -11.14
CA LYS A 211 -23.73 4.29 -10.26
C LYS A 211 -24.49 4.29 -8.95
N LEU A 212 -24.83 5.44 -8.38
CA LEU A 212 -25.69 5.51 -7.20
C LEU A 212 -27.15 5.11 -7.47
N ASP A 213 -27.63 5.21 -8.73
CA ASP A 213 -28.95 4.69 -9.12
C ASP A 213 -28.95 3.18 -9.37
N ASN A 214 -27.80 2.64 -9.80
CA ASN A 214 -27.60 1.21 -10.01
C ASN A 214 -26.22 0.77 -9.50
N PRO A 215 -26.12 0.43 -8.20
CA PRO A 215 -24.83 0.22 -7.53
C PRO A 215 -24.19 -1.14 -7.83
N TYR A 216 -24.94 -2.08 -8.41
CA TYR A 216 -24.49 -3.42 -8.80
C TYR A 216 -24.22 -3.51 -10.31
#